data_AF-A0A963A514-F1
#
_entry.id   AF-A0A963A514-F1
#
_cell.length_a   1.000
_cell.length_b   1.000
_cell.length_c   1.000
_cell.angle_alpha   90.00
_cell.angle_beta   90.00
_cell.angle_gamma   90.00
#
_symmetry.space_group_name_H-M   'P 1'
#
loop_
_entity.id
_entity.type
_entity.pdbx_description
1 polymer ?
#
loop_
_entity_poly.entity_id
_entity_poly.type
_entity_poly.pdbx_seq_one_letter_code
_entity_poly.pdbx_strand_id
1 'polypeptide(L)' 'MELLLLITHPEAGSIVRGMAEASHRAGIEWGAFLTNEGVKLLQDAAVVVALQQAGCALVCQDS' A
#
# COMPACT_ATOMS: atom_id res chain seq x y z
N MET A 1 -8.83 9.58 6.91
CA MET A 1 -7.50 8.98 6.66
C MET A 1 -6.50 9.49 7.69
N GLU A 2 -5.94 8.59 8.50
CA GLU A 2 -4.98 8.86 9.58
C GLU A 2 -3.54 8.51 9.19
N LEU A 3 -3.36 7.58 8.25
CA LEU A 3 -2.07 7.12 7.75
C LEU A 3 -2.06 7.07 6.22
N LEU A 4 -1.00 7.57 5.60
CA LEU A 4 -0.74 7.41 4.16
C LEU A 4 0.62 6.75 3.95
N LEU A 5 0.64 5.63 3.25
CA LEU A 5 1.88 4.97 2.82
C LEU A 5 2.30 5.52 1.45
N LEU A 6 3.42 6.23 1.40
CA LEU A 6 4.10 6.58 0.16
C LEU A 6 5.05 5.44 -0.21
N ILE A 7 4.72 4.71 -1.27
CA ILE A 7 5.45 3.51 -1.68
C ILE A 7 6.24 3.80 -2.95
N THR A 8 7.57 3.87 -2.82
CA THR A 8 8.49 4.27 -3.89
C THR A 8 9.44 3.15 -4.33
N HIS A 9 9.46 2.01 -3.62
CA HIS A 9 10.44 0.93 -3.82
C HIS A 9 9.77 -0.45 -3.93
N PRO A 10 10.24 -1.33 -4.85
CA PRO A 10 9.62 -2.64 -5.10
C PRO A 10 9.80 -3.66 -3.97
N GLU A 11 10.67 -3.39 -2.99
CA GLU A 11 10.90 -4.30 -1.85
C GLU A 11 10.01 -3.99 -0.64
N ALA A 12 9.16 -2.96 -0.72
CA ALA A 12 8.31 -2.54 0.40
C ALA A 12 7.12 -3.48 0.66
N GLY A 13 6.94 -4.57 -0.10
CA GLY A 13 5.75 -5.42 -0.03
C GLY A 13 5.50 -6.05 1.33
N SER A 14 6.55 -6.43 2.07
CA SER A 14 6.41 -6.93 3.45
C SER A 14 5.92 -5.85 4.41
N ILE A 15 6.38 -4.61 4.24
CA ILE A 15 5.95 -3.45 5.01
C ILE A 15 4.49 -3.14 4.71
N VAL A 16 4.08 -3.10 3.44
CA VAL A 16 2.69 -2.83 3.05
C VAL A 16 1.72 -3.84 3.68
N ARG A 17 2.05 -5.15 3.62
CA ARG A 17 1.24 -6.19 4.25
C ARG A 17 1.16 -6.04 5.77
N GLY A 18 2.29 -5.82 6.42
CA GLY A 18 2.33 -5.61 7.87
C GLY A 18 1.55 -4.38 8.32
N MET A 19 1.62 -3.29 7.54
CA MET A 19 0.87 -2.07 7.81
C MET A 19 -0.63 -2.24 7.60
N ALA A 20 -1.05 -2.98 6.57
CA ALA A 20 -2.46 -3.30 6.36
C ALA A 20 -3.03 -4.09 7.55
N GLU A 21 -2.34 -5.15 7.98
CA GLU A 21 -2.75 -5.94 9.15
C GLU A 21 -2.77 -5.13 10.45
N ALA A 22 -1.73 -4.31 10.68
CA ALA A 22 -1.64 -3.47 11.86
C ALA A 22 -2.76 -2.42 11.90
N SER A 23 -3.04 -1.78 10.75
CA SER A 23 -4.09 -0.78 10.62
C SER A 23 -5.47 -1.40 10.84
N HIS A 24 -5.71 -2.59 10.29
CA HIS A 24 -6.94 -3.35 10.53
C HIS A 24 -7.13 -3.68 12.02
N ARG A 25 -6.10 -4.21 12.69
CA ARG A 25 -6.18 -4.50 14.14
C ARG A 25 -6.38 -3.26 14.99
N ALA A 26 -5.80 -2.13 14.61
CA ALA A 26 -5.93 -0.87 15.31
C ALA A 26 -7.25 -0.12 15.00
N GLY A 27 -7.98 -0.55 13.96
CA GLY A 27 -9.22 0.12 13.52
C GLY A 27 -8.99 1.51 12.93
N ILE A 28 -7.78 1.81 12.44
CA ILE A 28 -7.43 3.12 11.87
C ILE A 28 -7.64 3.15 10.36
N GLU A 29 -8.00 4.32 9.84
CA GLU A 29 -8.18 4.52 8.41
C GLU A 29 -6.84 4.83 7.72
N TRP A 30 -6.45 4.03 6.74
CA TRP A 30 -5.18 4.19 6.02
C TRP A 30 -5.36 4.19 4.50
N GLY A 31 -4.38 4.78 3.81
CA GLY A 31 -4.30 4.82 2.35
C GLY A 31 -2.90 4.52 1.84
N ALA A 32 -2.78 4.33 0.53
CA ALA A 32 -1.51 4.11 -0.16
C ALA A 32 -1.40 4.95 -1.43
N PHE A 33 -0.21 5.49 -1.70
CA PHE A 33 0.16 6.11 -2.96
C PHE A 33 1.43 5.43 -3.49
N LEU A 34 1.32 4.78 -4.64
CA LEU A 34 2.40 4.07 -5.31
C LEU A 34 2.98 4.94 -6.42
N THR A 35 4.30 5.09 -6.46
CA THR A 35 5.01 5.89 -7.46
C THR A 35 6.41 5.32 -7.70
N ASN A 36 7.09 5.78 -8.75
CA ASN A 36 8.38 5.26 -9.19
C ASN A 36 8.33 3.72 -9.32
N GLU A 37 9.41 3.04 -8.96
CA GLU A 37 9.52 1.58 -8.97
C GLU A 37 8.60 0.88 -7.95
N GLY A 38 7.97 1.65 -7.04
CA GLY A 38 6.98 1.13 -6.10
C GLY A 38 5.74 0.56 -6.78
N VAL A 39 5.39 1.04 -7.98
CA VAL A 39 4.25 0.52 -8.76
C VAL A 39 4.42 -0.96 -9.15
N LYS A 40 5.66 -1.46 -9.19
CA LYS A 40 5.95 -2.88 -9.50
C LYS A 40 5.37 -3.84 -8.45
N LEU A 41 5.08 -3.37 -7.24
CA LEU A 41 4.40 -4.17 -6.21
C LEU A 41 2.99 -4.59 -6.61
N LEU A 42 2.37 -3.94 -7.60
CA LEU A 42 1.06 -4.35 -8.13
C LEU A 42 1.11 -5.71 -8.85
N GLN A 43 2.31 -6.23 -9.13
CA GLN A 43 2.50 -7.58 -9.67
C GLN A 43 2.45 -8.66 -8.58
N ASP A 44 2.54 -8.29 -7.30
CA ASP A 44 2.42 -9.20 -6.16
C ASP A 44 0.96 -9.25 -5.69
N ALA A 45 0.31 -10.40 -5.91
CA ALA A 45 -1.08 -10.61 -5.52
C ALA A 45 -1.31 -10.42 -4.01
N ALA A 46 -0.35 -10.76 -3.15
CA ALA A 46 -0.48 -10.57 -1.71
C ALA A 46 -0.49 -9.09 -1.33
N VAL A 47 0.25 -8.25 -2.07
CA VAL A 47 0.23 -6.80 -1.88
C VAL A 47 -1.08 -6.21 -2.40
N VAL A 48 -1.58 -6.66 -3.55
CA VAL A 48 -2.87 -6.21 -4.08
C VAL A 48 -4.00 -6.50 -3.08
N VAL A 49 -4.03 -7.70 -2.48
CA VAL A 49 -5.00 -8.06 -1.43
C VAL A 49 -4.88 -7.15 -0.20
N ALA A 50 -3.66 -6.79 0.20
CA ALA A 50 -3.46 -5.85 1.30
C ALA A 50 -3.98 -4.44 0.97
N LEU A 51 -3.71 -3.95 -0.24
CA LEU A 51 -4.16 -2.64 -0.71
C LEU A 51 -5.69 -2.52 -0.81
N GLN A 52 -6.41 -3.63 -1.03
CA GLN A 52 -7.88 -3.65 -1.00
C GLN A 52 -8.47 -3.32 0.38
N GLN A 53 -7.68 -3.40 1.45
CA GLN A 53 -8.10 -3.02 2.80
C GLN A 53 -7.86 -1.53 3.09
N ALA A 54 -7.17 -0.81 2.19
CA ALA A 54 -6.96 0.62 2.31
C ALA A 54 -8.25 1.38 1.93
N GLY A 55 -8.51 2.50 2.61
CA GLY A 55 -9.59 3.42 2.22
C GLY A 55 -9.37 4.03 0.84
N CYS A 56 -8.10 4.18 0.44
CA CYS A 56 -7.72 4.52 -0.92
C CYS A 56 -6.35 3.93 -1.30
N ALA A 57 -6.23 3.48 -2.55
CA ALA A 57 -4.96 3.09 -3.15
C ALA A 57 -4.82 3.81 -4.50
N LEU A 58 -3.86 4.71 -4.58
CA LEU A 58 -3.61 5.56 -5.74
C LEU A 58 -2.29 5.16 -6.38
N VAL A 59 -2.21 5.24 -7.71
CA VAL A 59 -1.03 4.91 -8.48
C VAL A 59 -0.69 6.13 -9.33
N CYS A 60 0.57 6.56 -9.31
CA CYS A 60 1.05 7.62 -10.18
C CYS A 60 0.97 7.16 -11.65
N GLN A 61 0.32 7.94 -12.50
CA GLN A 61 0.11 7.60 -13.91
C GLN A 61 1.42 7.58 -14.73
N ASP A 62 2.41 8.38 -14.31
CA ASP A 62 3.67 8.59 -15.03
C ASP A 62 4.82 7.71 -14.49
N SER A 63 4.51 6.67 -13.71
CA SER A 63 5.48 5.76 -13.06
C SER A 63 5.60 4.40 -13.73
#